data_AF-K1UBI2-F1
#
_entry.id   AF-K1UBI2-F1
#
_cell.length_a   1.000
_cell.length_b   1.000
_cell.length_c   1.000
_cell.angle_alpha   90.00
_cell.angle_beta   90.00
_cell.angle_gamma   90.00
#
_symmetry.space_group_name_H-M   'P 1'
#
loop_
_entity.id
_entity.type
_entity.pdbx_description
1 polymer ?
#
loop_
_entity_poly.entity_id
_entity_poly.type
_entity_poly.pdbx_seq_one_letter_code
_entity_poly.pdbx_strand_id
1 'polypeptide(L)' 'CLVGGQGAGKSTFFRLLAVRDEWFSDDLRKLDDDNVYRKLQGHWIIEMSEMMATANAKSIEEIKSF' A
#
# COMPACT_ATOMS: atom_id res chain seq x y z
N CYS A 1 -1.53 -10.53 2.71
CA CYS A 1 -1.79 -9.39 3.61
C CYS A 1 -1.06 -9.61 4.92
N LEU A 2 -0.21 -8.67 5.36
CA LEU A 2 0.35 -8.70 6.71
C LEU A 2 -0.63 -7.99 7.65
N VAL A 3 -1.08 -8.66 8.71
CA VAL A 3 -2.11 -8.16 9.63
C VAL A 3 -1.59 -8.08 11.06
N GLY A 4 -2.07 -7.11 11.81
CA GLY A 4 -1.67 -6.87 13.19
C GLY A 4 -2.19 -5.53 13.69
N GLY A 5 -2.17 -5.32 15.01
CA GLY A 5 -2.64 -4.10 15.64
C GLY A 5 -1.92 -2.84 15.14
N GLN A 6 -2.52 -1.67 15.43
CA GLN A 6 -1.85 -0.40 15.21
C GLN A 6 -0.55 -0.36 16.04
N GLY A 7 0.55 0.12 15.43
CA GLY A 7 1.85 0.14 16.09
C GLY A 7 2.57 -1.21 16.19
N ALA A 8 2.05 -2.29 15.59
CA ALA A 8 2.72 -3.61 15.56
C ALA A 8 4.01 -3.65 14.71
N GLY A 9 4.49 -2.51 14.19
CA GLY A 9 5.73 -2.42 13.41
C GLY A 9 5.63 -2.94 11.97
N LYS A 10 4.42 -3.09 11.41
CA LYS A 10 4.19 -3.63 10.04
C LYS A 10 4.95 -2.83 8.97
N SER A 11 4.77 -1.52 8.94
CA SER A 11 5.46 -0.63 8.00
C SER A 11 6.97 -0.60 8.26
N THR A 12 7.37 -0.62 9.54
CA THR A 12 8.78 -0.69 9.95
C THR A 12 9.45 -1.96 9.44
N PHE A 13 8.78 -3.10 9.51
CA PHE A 13 9.28 -4.37 9.01
C PHE A 13 9.58 -4.31 7.50
N PHE A 14 8.65 -3.77 6.71
CA PHE A 14 8.84 -3.64 5.27
C PHE A 14 9.88 -2.59 4.88
N ARG A 15 9.96 -1.49 5.62
CA ARG A 15 11.02 -0.48 5.44
C ARG A 15 12.41 -1.07 5.69
N LEU A 16 12.56 -1.91 6.72
CA LEU A 16 13.82 -2.61 6.98
C LEU A 16 14.13 -3.65 5.89
N LEU A 17 13.11 -4.38 5.42
CA LEU A 17 13.26 -5.36 4.34
C LEU A 17 13.71 -4.73 3.02
N ALA A 18 13.34 -3.47 2.78
CA ALA A 18 13.74 -2.73 1.59
C ALA A 18 15.26 -2.50 1.51
N VAL A 19 16.03 -2.68 2.59
CA VAL A 19 17.50 -2.46 2.69
C VAL A 19 17.92 -1.00 2.49
N ARG A 20 17.31 -0.29 1.54
CA ARG A 20 17.42 1.15 1.31
C ARG A 20 16.05 1.80 1.46
N ASP A 21 16.02 2.92 2.17
CA ASP A 21 14.77 3.63 2.44
C ASP A 21 14.07 4.09 1.16
N GLU A 22 14.85 4.49 0.15
CA GLU A 22 14.38 4.89 -1.18
C GLU A 22 13.65 3.79 -1.96
N TRP A 23 13.80 2.52 -1.56
CA TRP A 23 13.08 1.40 -2.17
C TRP A 23 11.73 1.13 -1.51
N PHE A 24 11.39 1.81 -0.41
CA PHE A 24 10.12 1.68 0.30
C PHE A 24 9.26 2.93 0.11
N SER A 25 7.97 2.75 -0.19
CA SER A 25 6.98 3.83 -0.23
C SER A 25 5.67 3.42 0.43
N ASP A 26 5.08 4.32 1.22
CA ASP A 26 3.74 4.22 1.79
C ASP A 26 2.81 5.37 1.33
N ASP A 27 3.28 6.21 0.40
CA ASP A 27 2.54 7.40 -0.09
C ASP A 27 1.64 7.10 -1.29
N LEU A 28 1.36 5.83 -1.58
CA LEU A 28 0.39 5.46 -2.61
C LEU A 28 -1.05 5.55 -2.06
N ARG A 29 -1.54 6.80 -2.00
CA ARG A 29 -2.88 7.12 -1.48
C ARG A 29 -4.01 6.93 -2.50
N LYS A 30 -3.68 7.00 -3.79
CA LYS A 30 -4.63 6.98 -4.91
C LYS A 30 -3.94 6.39 -6.15
N LEU A 31 -4.59 5.40 -6.77
CA LEU A 31 -4.08 4.73 -7.98
C LEU A 31 -4.45 5.51 -9.26
N ASP A 32 -5.42 6.41 -9.16
CA ASP A 32 -5.93 7.29 -10.21
C ASP A 32 -5.22 8.65 -10.27
N ASP A 33 -4.20 8.87 -9.44
CA ASP A 33 -3.39 10.09 -9.50
C ASP A 33 -2.48 10.06 -10.74
N ASP A 34 -2.45 11.16 -11.50
CA ASP A 34 -1.57 11.32 -12.67
C ASP A 34 -0.08 11.09 -12.33
N ASN A 35 0.29 11.23 -11.05
CA ASN A 35 1.64 11.00 -10.55
C ASN A 35 1.92 9.55 -10.11
N VAL A 36 0.99 8.61 -10.27
CA VAL A 36 1.13 7.21 -9.82
C VAL A 36 2.41 6.57 -10.35
N TYR A 37 2.74 6.78 -11.62
CA TYR A 37 3.94 6.21 -12.24
C TYR A 37 5.23 6.70 -11.59
N ARG A 38 5.27 7.97 -11.15
CA ARG A 38 6.41 8.53 -10.42
C ARG A 38 6.55 7.93 -9.03
N LYS A 39 5.42 7.64 -8.37
CA LYS A 39 5.39 6.98 -7.07
C LYS A 39 5.79 5.51 -7.15
N LEU A 40 5.50 4.84 -8.27
CA LEU A 40 5.94 3.46 -8.51
C LEU A 40 7.43 3.38 -8.88
N GLN A 41 7.93 4.32 -9.68
CA GLN A 41 9.31 4.28 -10.15
C GLN A 41 10.30 4.43 -8.99
N GLY A 42 11.30 3.53 -8.93
CA GLY A 42 12.37 3.55 -7.94
C GLY A 42 12.04 2.84 -6.63
N HIS A 43 10.75 2.57 -6.35
CA HIS A 43 10.32 1.82 -5.17
C HIS A 43 10.09 0.35 -5.51
N TRP A 44 10.64 -0.53 -4.67
CA TRP A 44 10.51 -1.98 -4.82
C TRP A 44 9.44 -2.55 -3.89
N ILE A 45 9.21 -1.90 -2.75
CA ILE A 45 8.21 -2.27 -1.76
C ILE A 45 7.26 -1.09 -1.60
N ILE A 46 5.98 -1.31 -1.90
CA ILE A 46 4.94 -0.28 -1.80
C ILE A 46 3.85 -0.77 -0.86
N GLU A 47 3.64 -0.03 0.22
CA GLU A 47 2.58 -0.26 1.19
C GLU A 47 1.31 0.49 0.77
N MET A 48 0.21 -0.25 0.63
CA MET A 48 -1.12 0.33 0.43
C MET A 48 -1.73 0.64 1.79
N SER A 49 -2.14 1.90 2.00
CA SER A 49 -2.80 2.30 3.24
C SER A 49 -4.09 1.50 3.50
N GLU A 50 -4.36 1.15 4.76
CA GLU A 50 -5.49 0.29 5.16
C GLU A 50 -6.85 0.78 4.65
N MET A 51 -7.03 2.10 4.52
CA MET A 51 -8.28 2.71 4.01
C MET A 51 -8.51 2.43 2.51
N MET A 52 -7.44 2.42 1.72
CA MET A 52 -7.48 2.09 0.28
C MET A 52 -7.74 0.60 0.03
N ALA A 53 -7.17 -0.27 0.88
CA ALA A 53 -7.44 -1.70 0.82
C ALA A 53 -8.91 -1.99 1.13
N THR A 54 -9.48 -1.31 2.13
CA THR A 54 -10.89 -1.45 2.52
C THR A 54 -11.83 -0.96 1.42
N ALA A 55 -11.53 0.20 0.81
CA ALA A 55 -12.32 0.74 -0.29
C ALA A 55 -12.35 -0.19 -1.51
N ASN A 56 -11.19 -0.70 -1.93
CA ASN A 56 -11.11 -1.65 -3.05
C ASN A 56 -11.80 -2.98 -2.73
N ALA A 57 -11.62 -3.52 -1.53
CA ALA A 57 -12.28 -4.76 -1.12
C ALA A 57 -13.80 -4.63 -1.19
N LYS A 58 -14.35 -3.52 -0.69
CA LYS A 58 -15.78 -3.24 -0.73
C LYS A 58 -16.31 -3.13 -2.16
N SER A 59 -15.62 -2.39 -3.04
CA SER A 59 -16.00 -2.31 -4.45
C SER A 59 -15.97 -3.66 -5.16
N ILE A 60 -15.01 -4.53 -4.84
CA ILE A 60 -14.92 -5.89 -5.41
C ILE A 60 -16.06 -6.78 -4.90
N GLU A 61 -16.43 -6.68 -3.62
CA GLU A 61 -17.58 -7.41 -3.07
C GLU A 61 -18.91 -6.96 -3.69
N GLU A 62 -19.10 -5.64 -3.86
CA GLU A 62 -20.29 -5.10 -4.53
C GLU A 62 -20.42 -5.63 -5.95
N ILE A 63 -19.34 -5.68 -6.73
CA ILE A 63 -19.34 -6.25 -8.10
C ILE A 63 -19.68 -7.75 -8.11
N LYS A 64 -19.18 -8.52 -7.14
CA LYS A 64 -19.49 -9.97 -7.02
C LYS A 64 -20.93 -10.26 -6.62
N SER A 65 -21.66 -9.27 -6.11
CA SER A 65 -23.04 -9.42 -5.65
C SER A 65 -24.09 -9.20 -6.76
N PHE A 66 -23.67 -8.74 -7.94
CA PHE A 66 -24.47 -8.66 -9.16
C PHE A 66 -24.26 -9.90 -10.04
#